data_AF-A0A521K0I8-F1
#
_entry.id   AF-A0A521K0I8-F1
#
_cell.length_a   1.000
_cell.length_b   1.000
_cell.length_c   1.000
_cell.angle_alpha   90.00
_cell.angle_beta   90.00
_cell.angle_gamma   90.00
#
_symmetry.space_group_name_H-M   'P 1'
#
loop_
_entity.id
_entity.type
_entity.pdbx_description
1 polymer ?
#
loop_
_entity_poly.entity_id
_entity_poly.type
_entity_poly.pdbx_seq_one_letter_code
_entity_poly.pdbx_strand_id
1 'polypeptide(L)'
;MAFLDVLGFRDLIHQSVGQNAPVTVDQICSILDIPPPIGEDKMILGRIGDISRSGHRLTAFSDSIVLTTDPTEQGLMHLLHHAAKIGFNLARLNALYRGGVVRGLVYHDDQQVFGPAVVTAHDIEKHGKWPRVVLSEEVIRAGRSAEEPVRTVFSRLTRVDDDGKVFVHYLRVLRMVADMSGPLPADMRTIHEGITSFIMNELYRLKDRPNDREKVEWFRSYFHWAINAPTP
;
A
#
# COMPACT_ATOMS: atom_id res chain seq x y z
N MET A 1 -11.70 2.71 -6.77
CA MET A 1 -11.67 1.37 -6.14
C MET A 1 -10.25 0.83 -6.23
N ALA A 2 -9.80 0.11 -5.22
CA ALA A 2 -8.54 -0.63 -5.23
C ALA A 2 -8.81 -2.11 -4.92
N PHE A 3 -8.19 -3.01 -5.67
CA PHE A 3 -8.08 -4.42 -5.35
C PHE A 3 -6.64 -4.69 -4.93
N LEU A 4 -6.44 -5.32 -3.78
CA LEU A 4 -5.12 -5.65 -3.23
C LEU A 4 -5.07 -7.16 -2.95
N ASP A 5 -3.93 -7.77 -3.23
CA ASP A 5 -3.60 -9.17 -2.96
C ASP A 5 -2.35 -9.21 -2.08
N VAL A 6 -2.43 -9.92 -0.95
CA VAL A 6 -1.34 -10.03 0.03
C VAL A 6 -0.42 -11.21 -0.31
N LEU A 7 0.78 -10.87 -0.75
CA LEU A 7 1.83 -11.82 -1.07
C LEU A 7 2.47 -12.35 0.22
N GLY A 8 2.45 -13.67 0.38
CA GLY A 8 2.95 -14.33 1.59
C GLY A 8 1.92 -14.42 2.73
N PHE A 9 0.65 -14.15 2.45
CA PHE A 9 -0.41 -14.21 3.47
C PHE A 9 -0.48 -15.54 4.22
N ARG A 10 -0.28 -16.67 3.52
CA ARG A 10 -0.20 -17.99 4.17
C ARG A 10 0.90 -18.05 5.23
N ASP A 11 2.09 -17.57 4.90
CA ASP A 11 3.23 -17.57 5.84
C ASP A 11 2.94 -16.62 7.02
N LEU A 12 2.27 -15.49 6.77
CA LEU A 12 1.82 -14.55 7.81
C LEU A 12 0.82 -15.19 8.78
N ILE A 13 -0.15 -15.96 8.28
CA ILE A 13 -1.11 -16.69 9.12
C ILE A 13 -0.43 -17.81 9.92
N HIS A 14 0.53 -18.53 9.32
CA HIS A 14 1.29 -19.54 10.06
C HIS A 14 2.11 -18.93 11.20
N GLN A 15 2.64 -17.71 10.99
CA GLN A 15 3.35 -16.95 12.01
C GLN A 15 2.45 -16.47 13.16
N SER A 16 1.13 -16.56 13.05
CA SER A 16 0.19 -16.20 14.12
C SER A 16 -0.28 -17.38 14.98
N VAL A 17 0.28 -18.57 14.78
CA VAL A 17 -0.14 -19.78 15.50
C VAL A 17 0.74 -20.01 16.74
N GLY A 18 0.11 -20.18 17.90
CA GLY A 18 0.77 -20.59 19.15
C GLY A 18 0.96 -19.47 20.18
N GLN A 19 1.43 -19.84 21.37
CA GLN A 19 1.47 -18.94 22.53
C GLN A 19 2.57 -17.87 22.46
N ASN A 20 3.62 -18.10 21.64
CA ASN A 20 4.74 -17.18 21.41
C ASN A 20 4.85 -16.80 19.92
N ALA A 21 3.70 -16.61 19.27
CA ALA A 21 3.63 -16.27 17.86
C ALA A 21 4.37 -14.94 17.57
N PRO A 22 5.26 -14.87 16.56
CA PRO A 22 5.96 -13.64 16.20
C PRO A 22 5.05 -12.55 15.65
N VAL A 23 3.86 -12.91 15.16
CA VAL A 23 2.82 -11.99 14.70
C VAL A 23 1.52 -12.32 15.42
N THR A 24 0.81 -11.33 15.95
CA THR A 24 -0.50 -11.55 16.60
C THR A 24 -1.65 -11.39 15.60
N VAL A 25 -2.79 -12.01 15.91
CA VAL A 25 -4.02 -11.81 15.13
C VAL A 25 -4.43 -10.33 15.11
N ASP A 26 -4.30 -9.65 16.25
CA ASP A 26 -4.60 -8.21 16.34
C ASP A 26 -3.71 -7.37 15.41
N GLN A 27 -2.42 -7.73 15.26
CA GLN A 27 -1.54 -7.06 14.30
C GLN A 27 -2.04 -7.26 12.87
N ILE A 28 -2.47 -8.47 12.50
CA ILE A 28 -3.02 -8.76 11.18
C ILE A 28 -4.32 -7.98 10.95
N CYS A 29 -5.23 -7.99 11.92
CA CYS A 29 -6.47 -7.21 11.87
C CYS A 29 -6.18 -5.71 11.70
N SER A 30 -5.18 -5.17 12.41
CA SER A 30 -4.82 -3.75 12.37
C SER A 30 -4.32 -3.27 11.00
N ILE A 31 -3.91 -4.19 10.11
CA ILE A 31 -3.56 -3.86 8.73
C ILE A 31 -4.80 -3.36 7.98
N LEU A 32 -5.95 -3.96 8.28
CA LEU A 32 -7.25 -3.70 7.65
C LEU A 32 -8.00 -2.55 8.34
N ASP A 33 -7.45 -1.97 9.41
CA ASP A 33 -8.11 -0.87 10.11
C ASP A 33 -8.16 0.39 9.24
N ILE A 34 -9.38 0.79 8.92
CA ILE A 34 -9.68 2.17 8.53
C ILE A 34 -9.29 3.05 9.73
N PRO A 35 -8.31 3.96 9.59
CA PRO A 35 -7.91 4.81 10.71
C PRO A 35 -9.15 5.54 11.25
N PRO A 36 -9.36 5.55 12.57
CA PRO A 36 -10.45 6.32 13.14
C PRO A 36 -10.23 7.81 12.80
N PRO A 37 -11.31 8.58 12.59
CA PRO A 37 -11.18 10.01 12.41
C PRO A 37 -10.46 10.67 13.60
N ILE A 38 -9.72 11.73 13.31
CA ILE A 38 -9.04 12.59 14.26
C ILE A 38 -10.03 13.67 14.77
N GLY A 39 -10.36 13.63 16.07
CA GLY A 39 -11.27 14.62 16.69
C GLY A 39 -12.75 14.31 16.47
N GLU A 40 -13.60 15.34 16.32
CA GLU A 40 -15.05 15.23 16.04
C GLU A 40 -15.29 14.71 14.60
N ASP A 41 -15.03 13.43 14.36
CA ASP A 41 -15.30 12.69 13.11
C ASP A 41 -14.51 13.12 11.85
N LYS A 42 -13.41 13.88 11.98
CA LYS A 42 -12.63 14.35 10.83
C LYS A 42 -11.38 13.53 10.56
N MET A 43 -11.19 13.02 9.34
CA MET A 43 -9.91 12.40 8.96
C MET A 43 -9.10 13.42 8.15
N ILE A 44 -8.00 13.95 8.70
CA ILE A 44 -7.24 15.00 8.01
C ILE A 44 -6.08 14.42 7.22
N LEU A 45 -6.02 14.73 5.91
CA LEU A 45 -4.91 14.33 5.05
C LEU A 45 -4.13 15.55 4.53
N GLY A 46 -2.99 15.82 5.18
CA GLY A 46 -2.12 16.94 4.81
C GLY A 46 -2.88 18.27 4.74
N ARG A 47 -2.81 18.95 3.59
CA ARG A 47 -3.53 20.20 3.33
C ARG A 47 -4.89 20.02 2.64
N ILE A 48 -5.27 18.79 2.28
CA ILE A 48 -6.56 18.50 1.62
C ILE A 48 -7.72 18.75 2.59
N GLY A 49 -7.48 18.59 3.89
CA GLY A 49 -8.50 18.73 4.92
C GLY A 49 -9.18 17.40 5.22
N ASP A 50 -10.46 17.46 5.60
CA ASP A 50 -11.24 16.33 6.06
C ASP A 50 -11.68 15.41 4.90
N ILE A 51 -11.29 14.14 4.98
CA ILE A 51 -11.60 13.06 4.04
C ILE A 51 -12.52 11.98 4.66
N SER A 52 -13.10 12.24 5.84
CA SER A 52 -13.99 11.30 6.55
C SER A 52 -15.22 10.89 5.73
N ARG A 53 -15.78 11.82 4.95
CA ARG A 53 -17.01 11.63 4.16
C ARG A 53 -16.72 11.27 2.71
N SER A 54 -15.86 10.29 2.48
CA SER A 54 -15.44 9.90 1.13
C SER A 54 -16.04 8.57 0.66
N GLY A 55 -17.16 8.11 1.25
CA GLY A 55 -17.77 6.82 0.94
C GLY A 55 -16.79 5.64 1.13
N HIS A 56 -15.86 5.77 2.07
CA HIS A 56 -14.78 4.81 2.23
C HIS A 56 -15.28 3.49 2.80
N ARG A 57 -15.01 2.40 2.09
CA ARG A 57 -15.37 1.03 2.51
C ARG A 57 -14.21 0.10 2.26
N LEU A 58 -14.10 -0.91 3.13
CA LEU A 58 -13.10 -1.96 3.07
C LEU A 58 -13.79 -3.31 3.28
N THR A 59 -13.56 -4.24 2.37
CA THR A 59 -13.90 -5.66 2.56
C THR A 59 -12.63 -6.47 2.37
N ALA A 60 -12.38 -7.42 3.26
CA ALA A 60 -11.27 -8.36 3.14
C ALA A 60 -11.80 -9.79 3.17
N PHE A 61 -11.23 -10.63 2.30
CA PHE A 61 -11.47 -12.06 2.28
C PHE A 61 -10.14 -12.76 2.05
N SER A 62 -9.65 -13.49 3.07
CA SER A 62 -8.33 -14.12 3.03
C SER A 62 -7.23 -13.07 2.72
N ASP A 63 -6.48 -13.29 1.64
CA ASP A 63 -5.40 -12.46 1.11
C ASP A 63 -5.90 -11.31 0.21
N SER A 64 -7.19 -11.29 -0.13
CA SER A 64 -7.78 -10.27 -1.01
C SER A 64 -8.43 -9.15 -0.20
N ILE A 65 -8.13 -7.90 -0.57
CA ILE A 65 -8.69 -6.69 0.05
C ILE A 65 -9.26 -5.78 -1.03
N VAL A 66 -10.49 -5.32 -0.84
CA VAL A 66 -11.16 -4.36 -1.71
C VAL A 66 -11.43 -3.07 -0.96
N LEU A 67 -10.94 -1.97 -1.51
CA LEU A 67 -11.20 -0.61 -1.03
C LEU A 67 -12.05 0.16 -2.03
N THR A 68 -13.09 0.85 -1.57
CA THR A 68 -13.84 1.79 -2.41
C THR A 68 -13.95 3.14 -1.72
N THR A 69 -14.11 4.17 -2.53
CA THR A 69 -14.38 5.55 -2.13
C THR A 69 -15.25 6.19 -3.19
N ASP A 70 -15.90 7.30 -2.84
CA ASP A 70 -16.61 8.16 -3.78
C ASP A 70 -15.64 8.67 -4.86
N PRO A 71 -16.12 8.90 -6.10
CA PRO A 71 -15.29 9.34 -7.22
C PRO A 71 -14.94 10.84 -7.14
N THR A 72 -14.49 11.29 -5.97
CA THR A 72 -14.04 12.66 -5.68
C THR A 72 -12.52 12.71 -5.49
N GLU A 73 -11.96 13.91 -5.52
CA GLU A 73 -10.53 14.10 -5.23
C GLU A 73 -10.17 13.64 -3.82
N GLN A 74 -10.98 13.99 -2.82
CA GLN A 74 -10.83 13.52 -1.44
C GLN A 74 -10.90 11.99 -1.35
N GLY A 75 -11.86 11.37 -2.05
CA GLY A 75 -12.00 9.92 -2.10
C GLY A 75 -10.81 9.23 -2.76
N LEU A 76 -10.24 9.79 -3.81
CA LEU A 76 -9.01 9.27 -4.41
C LEU A 76 -7.83 9.36 -3.42
N MET A 77 -7.69 10.49 -2.73
CA MET A 77 -6.60 10.69 -1.78
C MET A 77 -6.71 9.76 -0.57
N HIS A 78 -7.93 9.58 -0.04
CA HIS A 78 -8.21 8.60 1.01
C HIS A 78 -7.85 7.18 0.55
N LEU A 79 -8.31 6.78 -0.63
CA LEU A 79 -8.05 5.46 -1.20
C LEU A 79 -6.54 5.18 -1.32
N LEU A 80 -5.78 6.10 -1.92
CA LEU A 80 -4.34 5.95 -2.11
C LEU A 80 -3.58 5.96 -0.78
N HIS A 81 -3.98 6.83 0.15
CA HIS A 81 -3.39 6.88 1.49
C HIS A 81 -3.61 5.57 2.25
N HIS A 82 -4.82 5.02 2.23
CA HIS A 82 -5.12 3.77 2.93
C HIS A 82 -4.42 2.58 2.28
N ALA A 83 -4.42 2.47 0.93
CA ALA A 83 -3.64 1.45 0.24
C ALA A 83 -2.14 1.52 0.59
N ALA A 84 -1.57 2.73 0.67
CA ALA A 84 -0.19 2.93 1.10
C ALA A 84 0.07 2.50 2.55
N LYS A 85 -0.86 2.80 3.46
CA LYS A 85 -0.80 2.38 4.88
C LYS A 85 -0.81 0.85 5.00
N ILE A 86 -1.72 0.17 4.29
CA ILE A 86 -1.78 -1.30 4.23
C ILE A 86 -0.43 -1.87 3.78
N GLY A 87 0.10 -1.37 2.65
CA GLY A 87 1.39 -1.82 2.14
C GLY A 87 2.56 -1.62 3.09
N PHE A 88 2.61 -0.47 3.76
CA PHE A 88 3.65 -0.19 4.74
C PHE A 88 3.56 -1.10 5.96
N ASN A 89 2.36 -1.36 6.46
CA ASN A 89 2.14 -2.26 7.59
C ASN A 89 2.45 -3.73 7.24
N LEU A 90 2.10 -4.17 6.03
CA LEU A 90 2.49 -5.49 5.54
C LEU A 90 4.01 -5.64 5.46
N ALA A 91 4.71 -4.64 4.92
CA ALA A 91 6.17 -4.66 4.83
C ALA A 91 6.84 -4.77 6.22
N ARG A 92 6.25 -4.15 7.25
CA ARG A 92 6.70 -4.26 8.65
C ARG A 92 6.47 -5.65 9.26
N LEU A 93 5.52 -6.41 8.70
CA LEU A 93 5.21 -7.78 9.08
C LEU A 93 5.80 -8.79 8.10
N ASN A 94 6.83 -8.38 7.32
CA ASN A 94 7.55 -9.24 6.38
C ASN A 94 6.64 -9.84 5.29
N ALA A 95 5.54 -9.16 4.97
CA ALA A 95 4.62 -9.50 3.88
C ALA A 95 4.63 -8.39 2.82
N LEU A 96 4.30 -8.76 1.59
CA LEU A 96 4.20 -7.82 0.49
C LEU A 96 2.78 -7.82 -0.05
N TYR A 97 2.49 -6.94 -1.00
CA TYR A 97 1.18 -6.85 -1.63
C TYR A 97 1.28 -6.34 -3.05
N ARG A 98 0.28 -6.65 -3.85
CA ARG A 98 0.14 -6.16 -5.22
C ARG A 98 -1.32 -5.86 -5.52
N GLY A 99 -1.60 -5.19 -6.63
CA GLY A 99 -2.97 -4.84 -6.92
C GLY A 99 -3.16 -3.81 -8.02
N GLY A 100 -4.40 -3.33 -8.14
CA GLY A 100 -4.81 -2.31 -9.08
C GLY A 100 -5.71 -1.25 -8.46
N VAL A 101 -5.49 0.02 -8.80
CA VAL A 101 -6.40 1.14 -8.50
C VAL A 101 -7.08 1.61 -9.78
N VAL A 102 -8.40 1.53 -9.80
CA VAL A 102 -9.23 1.86 -10.97
C VAL A 102 -10.36 2.82 -10.62
N ARG A 103 -10.78 3.58 -11.62
CA ARG A 103 -12.04 4.33 -11.61
C ARG A 103 -13.06 3.53 -12.42
N GLY A 104 -14.27 3.37 -11.89
CA GLY A 104 -15.32 2.60 -12.57
C GLY A 104 -16.47 2.27 -11.64
N LEU A 105 -17.49 1.60 -12.20
CA LEU A 105 -18.67 1.18 -11.46
C LEU A 105 -18.35 0.02 -10.51
N VAL A 106 -18.78 0.15 -9.27
CA VAL A 106 -18.67 -0.85 -8.22
C VAL A 106 -19.88 -0.73 -7.31
N TYR A 107 -20.46 -1.87 -6.95
CA TYR A 107 -21.36 -2.01 -5.82
C TYR A 107 -20.54 -2.52 -4.64
N HIS A 108 -20.66 -1.89 -3.47
CA HIS A 108 -19.96 -2.29 -2.25
C HIS A 108 -20.81 -1.93 -1.02
N ASP A 109 -21.30 -2.95 -0.32
CA ASP A 109 -21.94 -2.84 0.99
C ASP A 109 -21.20 -3.73 2.01
N ASP A 110 -21.77 -3.93 3.19
CA ASP A 110 -21.13 -4.67 4.28
C ASP A 110 -21.09 -6.20 4.04
N GLN A 111 -21.76 -6.71 3.00
CA GLN A 111 -21.87 -8.14 2.70
C GLN A 111 -21.22 -8.52 1.37
N GLN A 112 -21.25 -7.64 0.37
CA GLN A 112 -20.88 -7.98 -1.00
C GLN A 112 -20.19 -6.83 -1.73
N VAL A 113 -19.28 -7.20 -2.62
CA VAL A 113 -18.58 -6.28 -3.51
C VAL A 113 -18.46 -6.88 -4.91
N PHE A 114 -18.96 -6.17 -5.92
CA PHE A 114 -18.93 -6.62 -7.31
C PHE A 114 -19.06 -5.45 -8.28
N GLY A 115 -18.71 -5.69 -9.54
CA GLY A 115 -18.88 -4.73 -10.63
C GLY A 115 -17.68 -4.66 -11.56
N PRO A 116 -17.79 -3.94 -12.68
CA PRO A 116 -16.73 -3.84 -13.68
C PRO A 116 -15.40 -3.35 -13.12
N ALA A 117 -15.40 -2.42 -12.16
CA ALA A 117 -14.18 -1.95 -11.53
C ALA A 117 -13.44 -3.07 -10.76
N VAL A 118 -14.19 -3.99 -10.14
CA VAL A 118 -13.59 -5.14 -9.43
C VAL A 118 -12.86 -6.04 -10.41
N VAL A 119 -13.51 -6.36 -11.54
CA VAL A 119 -12.93 -7.20 -12.60
C VAL A 119 -11.66 -6.55 -13.15
N THR A 120 -11.72 -5.27 -13.54
CA THR A 120 -10.56 -4.57 -14.09
C THR A 120 -9.40 -4.48 -13.09
N ALA A 121 -9.67 -4.21 -11.81
CA ALA A 121 -8.63 -4.12 -10.79
C ALA A 121 -7.99 -5.48 -10.50
N HIS A 122 -8.80 -6.55 -10.46
CA HIS A 122 -8.33 -7.91 -10.35
C HIS A 122 -7.49 -8.34 -11.57
N ASP A 123 -7.88 -7.95 -12.78
CA ASP A 123 -7.08 -8.24 -13.97
C ASP A 123 -5.72 -7.52 -13.92
N ILE A 124 -5.66 -6.28 -13.44
CA ILE A 124 -4.39 -5.58 -13.21
C ILE A 124 -3.50 -6.35 -12.23
N GLU A 125 -4.07 -6.83 -11.12
CA GLU A 125 -3.37 -7.64 -10.12
C GLU A 125 -2.82 -8.93 -10.74
N LYS A 126 -3.68 -9.68 -11.46
CA LYS A 126 -3.36 -10.98 -12.03
C LYS A 126 -2.22 -10.92 -13.04
N HIS A 127 -2.15 -9.86 -13.83
CA HIS A 127 -1.08 -9.62 -14.80
C HIS A 127 0.13 -8.89 -14.17
N GLY A 128 0.00 -8.45 -12.91
CA GLY A 128 1.05 -7.78 -12.16
C GLY A 128 2.09 -8.74 -11.59
N LYS A 129 3.34 -8.60 -12.04
CA LYS A 129 4.48 -9.38 -11.51
C LYS A 129 5.01 -8.84 -10.17
N TRP A 130 5.13 -7.52 -10.06
CA TRP A 130 5.84 -6.86 -8.97
C TRP A 130 4.94 -6.61 -7.75
N PRO A 131 5.51 -6.61 -6.52
CA PRO A 131 4.77 -6.34 -5.29
C PRO A 131 4.45 -4.83 -5.13
N ARG A 132 3.57 -4.36 -6.00
CA ARG A 132 3.10 -2.97 -6.07
C ARG A 132 1.66 -2.89 -6.54
N VAL A 133 0.99 -1.80 -6.17
CA VAL A 133 -0.39 -1.53 -6.56
C VAL A 133 -0.40 -0.49 -7.68
N VAL A 134 -0.74 -0.91 -8.89
CA VAL A 134 -0.65 -0.09 -10.11
C VAL A 134 -1.92 0.75 -10.30
N LEU A 135 -1.78 2.00 -10.73
CA LEU A 135 -2.90 2.87 -11.07
C LEU A 135 -3.26 2.74 -12.55
N SER A 136 -4.56 2.71 -12.84
CA SER A 136 -5.08 2.87 -14.21
C SER A 136 -4.85 4.29 -14.74
N GLU A 137 -4.82 4.44 -16.07
CA GLU A 137 -4.63 5.74 -16.74
C GLU A 137 -5.67 6.79 -16.34
N GLU A 138 -6.92 6.39 -16.11
CA GLU A 138 -7.98 7.30 -15.67
C GLU A 138 -7.70 7.87 -14.28
N VAL A 139 -7.19 7.03 -13.36
CA VAL A 139 -6.82 7.45 -12.01
C VAL A 139 -5.59 8.35 -12.03
N ILE A 140 -4.60 8.02 -12.87
CA ILE A 140 -3.41 8.86 -13.08
C ILE A 140 -3.81 10.23 -13.60
N ARG A 141 -4.68 10.28 -14.61
CA ARG A 141 -5.19 11.53 -15.18
C ARG A 141 -5.89 12.37 -14.12
N ALA A 142 -6.83 11.77 -13.38
CA ALA A 142 -7.58 12.47 -12.33
C ALA A 142 -6.66 13.08 -11.25
N GLY A 143 -5.64 12.33 -10.79
CA GLY A 143 -4.70 12.84 -9.80
C GLY A 143 -3.75 13.92 -10.31
N ARG A 144 -3.29 13.82 -11.57
CA ARG A 144 -2.38 14.80 -12.18
C ARG A 144 -3.07 16.09 -12.61
N SER A 145 -4.36 16.03 -12.94
CA SER A 145 -5.16 17.20 -13.34
C SER A 145 -5.88 17.89 -12.18
N ALA A 146 -5.82 17.34 -10.97
CA ALA A 146 -6.45 17.91 -9.79
C ALA A 146 -5.86 19.30 -9.44
N GLU A 147 -6.63 20.11 -8.73
CA GLU A 147 -6.14 21.39 -8.22
C GLU A 147 -5.20 21.20 -7.02
N GLU A 148 -4.45 22.24 -6.66
CA GLU A 148 -3.69 22.22 -5.40
C GLU A 148 -4.64 22.36 -4.21
N PRO A 149 -4.40 21.65 -3.09
CA PRO A 149 -3.20 20.87 -2.78
C PRO A 149 -3.26 19.39 -3.19
N VAL A 150 -4.36 18.93 -3.79
CA VAL A 150 -4.59 17.51 -4.11
C VAL A 150 -3.50 16.97 -5.02
N ARG A 151 -3.14 17.70 -6.07
CA ARG A 151 -2.08 17.29 -7.01
C ARG A 151 -0.73 17.05 -6.31
N THR A 152 -0.35 17.92 -5.37
CA THR A 152 0.87 17.72 -4.56
C THR A 152 0.79 16.50 -3.64
N VAL A 153 -0.39 16.21 -3.06
CA VAL A 153 -0.54 15.00 -2.24
C VAL A 153 -0.52 13.75 -3.12
N PHE A 154 -1.18 13.78 -4.29
CA PHE A 154 -1.15 12.69 -5.27
C PHE A 154 0.28 12.33 -5.68
N SER A 155 1.12 13.33 -5.99
CA SER A 155 2.52 13.09 -6.35
C SER A 155 3.35 12.49 -5.21
N ARG A 156 3.00 12.75 -3.95
CA ARG A 156 3.64 12.13 -2.77
C ARG A 156 3.11 10.73 -2.45
N LEU A 157 1.89 10.41 -2.87
CA LEU A 157 1.26 9.11 -2.66
C LEU A 157 1.53 8.14 -3.82
N THR A 158 2.18 8.59 -4.88
CA THR A 158 2.44 7.78 -6.09
C THR A 158 3.90 7.83 -6.50
N ARG A 159 4.32 6.82 -7.26
CA ARG A 159 5.66 6.73 -7.84
C ARG A 159 5.58 6.10 -9.23
N VAL A 160 6.49 6.49 -10.12
CA VAL A 160 6.71 5.83 -11.42
C VAL A 160 7.79 4.79 -11.26
N ASP A 161 7.54 3.58 -11.75
CA ASP A 161 8.52 2.50 -11.78
C ASP A 161 9.26 2.45 -13.13
N ASP A 162 10.26 1.58 -13.24
CA ASP A 162 11.14 1.48 -14.42
C ASP A 162 10.40 1.05 -15.70
N ASP A 163 9.24 0.39 -15.57
CA ASP A 163 8.38 0.02 -16.70
C ASP A 163 7.34 1.10 -17.07
N GLY A 164 7.47 2.30 -16.50
CA GLY A 164 6.60 3.45 -16.74
C GLY A 164 5.25 3.37 -16.05
N LYS A 165 4.92 2.29 -15.33
CA LYS A 165 3.67 2.19 -14.56
C LYS A 165 3.73 3.07 -13.33
N VAL A 166 2.62 3.73 -13.04
CA VAL A 166 2.45 4.51 -11.79
C VAL A 166 1.87 3.58 -10.72
N PHE A 167 2.45 3.58 -9.53
CA PHE A 167 2.01 2.76 -8.42
C PHE A 167 1.89 3.54 -7.11
N VAL A 168 1.18 2.97 -6.14
CA VAL A 168 1.01 3.52 -4.79
C VAL A 168 2.36 3.54 -4.06
N HIS A 169 2.81 4.72 -3.63
CA HIS A 169 4.08 4.89 -2.93
C HIS A 169 3.93 4.55 -1.43
N TYR A 170 3.97 3.26 -1.09
CA TYR A 170 3.78 2.80 0.28
C TYR A 170 5.00 2.97 1.19
N LEU A 171 6.22 3.11 0.65
CA LEU A 171 7.41 3.43 1.44
C LEU A 171 7.66 4.95 1.62
N ARG A 172 6.65 5.79 1.36
CA ARG A 172 6.79 7.27 1.37
C ARG A 172 7.24 7.83 2.72
N VAL A 173 6.90 7.15 3.82
CA VAL A 173 7.30 7.59 5.17
C VAL A 173 8.80 7.46 5.32
N LEU A 174 9.40 6.37 4.84
CA LEU A 174 10.86 6.18 4.85
C LEU A 174 11.54 7.23 3.97
N ARG A 175 10.99 7.52 2.78
CA ARG A 175 11.47 8.60 1.89
C ARG A 175 11.47 9.95 2.58
N MET A 176 10.35 10.32 3.21
CA MET A 176 10.25 11.58 3.96
C MET A 176 11.28 11.68 5.08
N VAL A 177 11.50 10.59 5.82
CA VAL A 177 12.50 10.57 6.90
C VAL A 177 13.92 10.63 6.34
N ALA A 178 14.20 9.95 5.23
CA ALA A 178 15.50 10.02 4.55
C ALA A 178 15.79 11.42 3.97
N ASP A 179 14.76 12.18 3.62
CA ASP A 179 14.87 13.59 3.20
C ASP A 179 15.11 14.54 4.39
N MET A 180 14.82 14.13 5.63
CA MET A 180 15.07 14.94 6.81
C MET A 180 16.56 14.91 7.16
N SER A 181 17.17 16.09 7.30
CA SER A 181 18.52 16.20 7.86
C SER A 181 18.48 15.90 9.36
N GLY A 182 18.88 14.69 9.76
CA GLY A 182 18.95 14.31 11.17
C GLY A 182 19.10 12.80 11.39
N PRO A 183 19.36 12.36 12.63
CA PRO A 183 19.39 10.94 12.96
C PRO A 183 17.99 10.33 12.78
N LEU A 184 17.95 9.10 12.25
CA LEU A 184 16.72 8.31 12.17
C LEU A 184 16.09 8.17 13.56
N PRO A 185 14.79 8.52 13.72
CA PRO A 185 14.02 8.16 14.90
C PRO A 185 14.15 6.67 15.24
N ALA A 186 14.13 6.32 16.54
CA ALA A 186 14.41 4.96 16.98
C ALA A 186 13.45 3.92 16.40
N ASP A 187 12.16 4.26 16.32
CA ASP A 187 11.12 3.46 15.68
C ASP A 187 11.39 3.25 14.18
N MET A 188 11.81 4.30 13.47
CA MET A 188 12.18 4.21 12.05
C MET A 188 13.43 3.34 11.84
N ARG A 189 14.37 3.36 12.77
CA ARG A 189 15.55 2.47 12.73
C ARG A 189 15.14 1.01 12.87
N THR A 190 14.28 0.68 13.83
CA THR A 190 13.76 -0.68 14.01
C THR A 190 13.00 -1.16 12.77
N ILE A 191 12.18 -0.31 12.15
CA ILE A 191 11.48 -0.64 10.90
C ILE A 191 12.48 -0.90 9.76
N HIS A 192 13.49 -0.03 9.61
CA HIS A 192 14.53 -0.18 8.60
C HIS A 192 15.30 -1.50 8.75
N GLU A 193 15.73 -1.82 9.98
CA GLU A 193 16.42 -3.08 10.30
C GLU A 193 15.54 -4.29 10.03
N GLY A 194 14.28 -4.27 10.47
CA GLY A 194 13.31 -5.34 10.24
C GLY A 194 13.09 -5.65 8.76
N ILE A 195 12.84 -4.61 7.94
CA ILE A 195 12.67 -4.77 6.49
C ILE A 195 13.96 -5.26 5.83
N THR A 196 15.13 -4.78 6.27
CA THR A 196 16.43 -5.24 5.78
C THR A 196 16.64 -6.73 6.06
N SER A 197 16.36 -7.18 7.29
CA SER A 197 16.44 -8.58 7.67
C SER A 197 15.48 -9.45 6.86
N PHE A 198 14.24 -8.99 6.65
CA PHE A 198 13.27 -9.66 5.78
C PHE A 198 13.83 -9.88 4.37
N ILE A 199 14.29 -8.80 3.73
CA ILE A 199 14.84 -8.87 2.37
C ILE A 199 15.98 -9.91 2.30
N MET A 200 16.94 -9.83 3.22
CA MET A 200 18.11 -10.72 3.20
C MET A 200 17.74 -12.18 3.43
N ASN A 201 16.88 -12.45 4.41
CA ASN A 201 16.41 -13.81 4.73
C ASN A 201 15.60 -14.39 3.57
N GLU A 202 14.73 -13.59 2.96
CA GLU A 202 13.86 -14.04 1.90
C GLU A 202 14.63 -14.29 0.59
N LEU A 203 15.61 -13.43 0.25
CA LEU A 203 16.51 -13.70 -0.87
C LEU A 203 17.30 -15.00 -0.66
N TYR A 204 17.77 -15.26 0.56
CA TYR A 204 18.45 -16.51 0.88
C TYR A 204 17.52 -17.73 0.73
N ARG A 205 16.29 -17.64 1.27
CA ARG A 205 15.25 -18.69 1.17
C ARG A 205 14.90 -19.00 -0.28
N LEU A 206 14.82 -17.98 -1.13
CA LEU A 206 14.40 -18.08 -2.53
C LEU A 206 15.55 -18.28 -3.51
N LYS A 207 16.76 -18.66 -3.06
CA LYS A 207 17.94 -18.85 -3.93
C LYS A 207 17.68 -19.77 -5.15
N ASP A 208 16.82 -20.77 -4.98
CA ASP A 208 16.48 -21.75 -6.03
C ASP A 208 15.10 -21.49 -6.66
N ARG A 209 14.47 -20.33 -6.38
CA ARG A 209 13.14 -19.93 -6.88
C ARG A 209 13.23 -18.56 -7.58
N PRO A 210 13.80 -18.50 -8.79
CA PRO A 210 14.17 -17.23 -9.44
C PRO A 210 12.97 -16.29 -9.62
N ASN A 211 11.82 -16.78 -10.07
CA ASN A 211 10.63 -15.95 -10.31
C ASN A 211 10.09 -15.29 -9.02
N ASP A 212 10.18 -15.97 -7.88
CA ASP A 212 9.74 -15.40 -6.60
C ASP A 212 10.82 -14.49 -6.02
N ARG A 213 12.08 -14.87 -6.19
CA ARG A 213 13.24 -14.08 -5.79
C ARG A 213 13.25 -12.70 -6.46
N GLU A 214 12.95 -12.63 -7.76
CA GLU A 214 12.87 -11.37 -8.50
C GLU A 214 11.89 -10.37 -7.88
N LYS A 215 10.78 -10.83 -7.28
CA LYS A 215 9.82 -9.95 -6.59
C LYS A 215 10.46 -9.27 -5.38
N VAL A 216 11.26 -10.02 -4.64
CA VAL A 216 11.99 -9.53 -3.46
C VAL A 216 13.15 -8.64 -3.88
N GLU A 217 13.82 -8.94 -4.99
CA GLU A 217 14.85 -8.07 -5.55
C GLU A 217 14.26 -6.73 -6.02
N TRP A 218 13.10 -6.74 -6.66
CA TRP A 218 12.36 -5.52 -6.97
C TRP A 218 12.04 -4.73 -5.69
N PHE A 219 11.53 -5.40 -4.65
CA PHE A 219 11.20 -4.74 -3.39
C PHE A 219 12.45 -4.17 -2.70
N ARG A 220 13.58 -4.89 -2.75
CA ARG A 220 14.88 -4.40 -2.27
C ARG A 220 15.31 -3.13 -2.99
N SER A 221 15.20 -3.07 -4.31
CA SER A 221 15.53 -1.87 -5.09
C SER A 221 14.61 -0.70 -4.70
N TYR A 222 13.31 -0.95 -4.56
CA TYR A 222 12.36 0.07 -4.13
C TYR A 222 12.63 0.57 -2.70
N PHE A 223 12.91 -0.34 -1.77
CA PHE A 223 13.28 -0.02 -0.39
C PHE A 223 14.58 0.78 -0.33
N HIS A 224 15.61 0.35 -1.05
CA HIS A 224 16.88 1.04 -1.16
C HIS A 224 16.69 2.49 -1.67
N TRP A 225 15.88 2.68 -2.71
CA TRP A 225 15.53 4.02 -3.18
C TRP A 225 14.79 4.85 -2.12
N ALA A 226 13.89 4.22 -1.34
CA ALA A 226 13.12 4.92 -0.32
C ALA A 226 13.99 5.41 0.84
N ILE A 227 15.10 4.74 1.17
CA ILE A 227 15.92 5.06 2.33
C ILE A 227 17.16 5.91 1.99
N ASN A 228 17.57 5.94 0.72
CA ASN A 228 18.74 6.71 0.28
C ASN A 228 18.30 7.93 -0.51
N ALA A 229 18.75 9.13 -0.10
CA ALA A 229 18.57 10.34 -0.89
C ALA A 229 19.01 10.11 -2.34
N PRO A 230 18.20 10.48 -3.35
CA PRO A 230 18.75 10.63 -4.69
C PRO A 230 19.92 11.59 -4.55
N THR A 231 21.10 11.18 -5.00
CA THR A 231 22.23 12.10 -5.13
C THR A 231 21.74 13.27 -5.99
N PRO A 232 21.86 14.53 -5.54
CA PRO A 232 21.39 15.68 -6.30
C PRO A 232 22.07 15.79 -7.67
#